data_AF-A0A925WPV5-F1
#
_entry.id   AF-A0A925WPV5-F1
#
_cell.length_a   1.000
_cell.length_b   1.000
_cell.length_c   1.000
_cell.angle_alpha   90.00
_cell.angle_beta   90.00
_cell.angle_gamma   90.00
#
_symmetry.space_group_name_H-M   'P 1'
#
loop_
_entity.id
_entity.type
_entity.pdbx_description
1 polymer ?
#
loop_
_entity_poly.entity_id
_entity_poly.type
_entity_poly.pdbx_seq_one_letter_code
_entity_poly.pdbx_strand_id
1 'polypeptide(L)'
;MDLAKKLRQVVAANFVEISRPNSRDPKPEKNPKEGSFVPAVGAAPDAPPVTPLEAEQTSPAELDKRFLSADLGLEANRPKAASLADPVGELEEPAMAVSPNAPAIPLATPSAQEAPVEALDVMAIASSEGRINFDRVFAWAGVPRSAAFTAEQALSMLQSMPADLPLRVKRLTVKATLDAVGQAVGAAPTDIVADAERKTVGLEAFTREVAARVQELCAAEDAEIERLRARIVEHEAAKMAVARHEEGAISACRAHMEELGQVVAFFTINESDAPAAPIGAEPLDDDTGELPAYLQEDAVKRLLGISRDQEVEGEGDRAYHFPKSTENRGGGTKASRLRNGSGSASSSASTEDLP
;
A
#
# COMPACT_ATOMS: atom_id res chain seq x y z
N MET A 1 45.20 8.96 16.96
CA MET A 1 44.59 7.69 16.49
C MET A 1 43.86 7.99 15.19
N ASP A 2 44.19 7.24 14.16
CA ASP A 2 43.84 7.51 12.76
C ASP A 2 42.34 7.35 12.48
N LEU A 3 41.72 8.36 11.87
CA LEU A 3 40.28 8.40 11.57
C LEU A 3 39.86 7.21 10.68
N ALA A 4 40.74 6.82 9.76
CA ALA A 4 40.56 5.66 8.90
C ALA A 4 40.44 4.33 9.67
N LYS A 5 41.02 4.26 10.88
CA LYS A 5 40.93 3.09 11.76
C LYS A 5 39.60 3.04 12.51
N LYS A 6 39.07 4.21 12.92
CA LYS A 6 37.72 4.33 13.51
C LYS A 6 36.63 4.03 12.48
N LEU A 7 36.75 4.54 11.25
CA LEU A 7 35.74 4.28 10.20
C LEU A 7 35.68 2.78 9.85
N ARG A 8 36.85 2.12 9.70
CA ARG A 8 36.90 0.66 9.49
C ARG A 8 36.27 -0.12 10.63
N GLN A 9 36.43 0.33 11.87
CA GLN A 9 35.87 -0.33 13.04
C GLN A 9 34.34 -0.16 13.14
N VAL A 10 33.81 1.01 12.77
CA VAL A 10 32.37 1.28 12.74
C VAL A 10 31.68 0.52 11.59
N VAL A 11 32.28 0.50 10.40
CA VAL A 11 31.75 -0.26 9.27
C VAL A 11 31.78 -1.76 9.55
N ALA A 12 32.85 -2.28 10.16
CA ALA A 12 32.93 -3.69 10.56
C ALA A 12 31.91 -4.06 11.65
N ALA A 13 31.61 -3.15 12.59
CA ALA A 13 30.60 -3.38 13.63
C ALA A 13 29.17 -3.44 13.05
N ASN A 14 28.83 -2.54 12.13
CA ASN A 14 27.49 -2.50 11.53
C ASN A 14 27.24 -3.60 10.48
N PHE A 15 28.28 -4.04 9.77
CA PHE A 15 28.12 -5.09 8.76
C PHE A 15 27.82 -6.48 9.37
N VAL A 16 28.28 -6.71 10.62
CA VAL A 16 28.01 -7.95 11.37
C VAL A 16 26.55 -8.03 11.85
N GLU A 17 25.85 -6.90 12.00
CA GLU A 17 24.47 -6.88 12.46
C GLU A 17 23.45 -7.17 11.34
N ILE A 18 23.78 -6.81 10.09
CA ILE A 18 22.90 -7.01 8.93
C ILE A 18 22.98 -8.45 8.39
N SER A 19 24.08 -9.16 8.65
CA SER A 19 24.31 -10.52 8.13
C SER A 19 23.93 -11.64 9.11
N ARG A 20 23.22 -11.34 10.22
CA ARG A 20 22.64 -12.40 11.07
C ARG A 20 21.27 -12.79 10.51
N PRO A 21 21.13 -13.93 9.81
CA PRO A 21 19.81 -14.47 9.51
C PRO A 21 19.11 -14.71 10.84
N ASN A 22 17.86 -14.26 10.93
CA ASN A 22 16.94 -14.41 12.04
C ASN A 22 16.59 -15.91 12.24
N SER A 23 17.58 -16.73 12.58
CA SER A 23 17.43 -18.13 12.99
C SER A 23 17.19 -18.14 14.50
N ARG A 24 16.01 -17.64 14.88
CA ARG A 24 15.49 -17.80 16.23
C ARG A 24 14.87 -19.20 16.30
N ASP A 25 15.71 -20.22 16.34
CA ASP A 25 15.28 -21.58 16.67
C ASP A 25 14.69 -21.57 18.08
N PRO A 26 13.41 -21.94 18.26
CA PRO A 26 12.85 -22.12 19.59
C PRO A 26 13.52 -23.35 20.22
N LYS A 27 14.25 -23.10 21.29
CA LYS A 27 14.86 -24.11 22.16
C LYS A 27 13.75 -25.10 22.59
N PRO A 28 13.86 -26.41 22.32
CA PRO A 28 12.86 -27.37 22.76
C PRO A 28 12.94 -27.53 24.28
N GLU A 29 11.93 -27.03 24.97
CA GLU A 29 11.70 -27.39 26.37
C GLU A 29 11.39 -28.89 26.46
N LYS A 30 12.30 -29.60 27.14
CA LYS A 30 12.13 -31.00 27.50
C LYS A 30 11.02 -31.13 28.53
N ASN A 31 9.81 -31.44 28.10
CA ASN A 31 8.81 -32.08 28.95
C ASN A 31 8.97 -33.62 28.85
N PRO A 32 9.16 -34.33 29.97
CA PRO A 32 9.16 -35.78 29.97
C PRO A 32 7.71 -36.31 30.05
N LYS A 33 7.42 -37.33 29.22
CA LYS A 33 6.55 -38.50 29.50
C LYS A 33 5.12 -38.17 29.97
N GLU A 34 4.06 -38.46 29.23
CA GLU A 34 3.52 -39.79 28.95
C GLU A 34 2.18 -39.59 28.22
N GLY A 35 1.78 -40.51 27.33
CA GLY A 35 0.40 -40.57 26.85
C GLY A 35 0.24 -40.70 25.34
N SER A 36 0.53 -41.89 24.85
CA SER A 36 0.16 -42.37 23.51
C SER A 36 -1.34 -42.18 23.25
N PHE A 37 -1.69 -41.40 22.22
CA PHE A 37 -2.90 -41.63 21.43
C PHE A 37 -2.72 -41.05 20.03
N VAL A 38 -2.63 -41.94 19.03
CA VAL A 38 -2.55 -41.59 17.61
C VAL A 38 -3.92 -41.87 17.00
N PRO A 39 -4.61 -40.88 16.41
CA PRO A 39 -5.54 -41.15 15.33
C PRO A 39 -4.92 -40.76 13.98
N ALA A 40 -5.17 -41.62 13.00
CA ALA A 40 -4.65 -41.56 11.65
C ALA A 40 -4.98 -40.24 10.94
N VAL A 41 -3.94 -39.58 10.41
CA VAL A 41 -4.06 -38.44 9.50
C VAL A 41 -4.38 -38.97 8.11
N GLY A 42 -5.58 -38.62 7.64
CA GLY A 42 -6.01 -38.81 6.26
C GLY A 42 -5.17 -38.00 5.29
N ALA A 43 -4.98 -38.59 4.12
CA ALA A 43 -4.26 -38.04 2.99
C ALA A 43 -4.76 -36.66 2.57
N ALA A 44 -3.83 -35.71 2.42
CA ALA A 44 -4.09 -34.45 1.75
C ALA A 44 -4.31 -34.69 0.25
N PRO A 45 -5.30 -34.03 -0.39
CA PRO A 45 -5.53 -34.12 -1.83
C PRO A 45 -4.44 -33.39 -2.62
N ASP A 46 -4.03 -34.03 -3.72
CA ASP A 46 -3.17 -33.54 -4.79
C ASP A 46 -3.41 -32.06 -5.12
N ALA A 47 -2.40 -31.23 -4.91
CA ALA A 47 -2.29 -29.95 -5.57
C ALA A 47 -1.92 -30.19 -7.05
N PRO A 48 -2.65 -29.63 -8.03
CA PRO A 48 -2.34 -29.84 -9.44
C PRO A 48 -0.97 -29.24 -9.78
N PRO A 49 -0.18 -29.89 -10.65
CA PRO A 49 1.11 -29.39 -11.07
C PRO A 49 0.94 -28.06 -11.78
N VAL A 50 1.60 -27.03 -11.26
CA VAL A 50 1.71 -25.72 -11.91
C VAL A 50 2.52 -25.92 -13.19
N THR A 51 1.84 -25.91 -14.33
CA THR A 51 2.50 -25.87 -15.65
C THR A 51 3.30 -24.58 -15.76
N PRO A 52 4.61 -24.65 -16.08
CA PRO A 52 5.40 -23.46 -16.38
C PRO A 52 4.78 -22.74 -17.57
N LEU A 53 4.45 -21.46 -17.41
CA LEU A 53 4.14 -20.58 -18.53
C LEU A 53 5.33 -20.64 -19.50
N GLU A 54 5.12 -21.16 -20.70
CA GLU A 54 6.06 -21.03 -21.80
C GLU A 54 6.22 -19.53 -22.08
N ALA A 55 7.34 -18.96 -21.61
CA ALA A 55 7.76 -17.64 -22.01
C ALA A 55 8.03 -17.69 -23.53
N GLU A 56 7.23 -16.96 -24.31
CA GLU A 56 7.56 -16.61 -25.69
C GLU A 56 8.96 -15.99 -25.69
N GLN A 57 9.95 -16.79 -26.07
CA GLN A 57 11.31 -16.34 -26.32
C GLN A 57 11.29 -15.52 -27.62
N THR A 58 10.99 -14.23 -27.49
CA THR A 58 11.28 -13.27 -28.55
C THR A 58 12.80 -13.24 -28.74
N SER A 59 13.24 -13.66 -29.92
CA SER A 59 14.64 -13.77 -30.30
C SER A 59 15.37 -12.42 -30.10
N PRO A 60 16.56 -12.40 -29.47
CA PRO A 60 17.35 -11.17 -29.27
C PRO A 60 17.63 -10.40 -30.57
N ALA A 61 17.56 -11.07 -31.73
CA ALA A 61 17.81 -10.48 -33.03
C ALA A 61 16.67 -9.56 -33.54
N GLU A 62 15.47 -9.60 -32.96
CA GLU A 62 14.36 -8.72 -33.35
C GLU A 62 14.31 -7.41 -32.54
N LEU A 63 14.92 -7.37 -31.35
CA LEU A 63 15.01 -6.17 -30.50
C LEU A 63 15.96 -5.11 -31.07
N ASP A 64 17.04 -5.54 -31.73
CA ASP A 64 18.08 -4.63 -32.26
C ASP A 64 17.58 -3.80 -33.46
N LYS A 65 16.67 -4.36 -34.27
CA LYS A 65 16.09 -3.65 -35.43
C LYS A 65 15.06 -2.59 -35.03
N ARG A 66 14.43 -2.73 -33.85
CA ARG A 66 13.48 -1.73 -33.33
C ARG A 66 14.17 -0.54 -32.66
N PHE A 67 15.35 -0.73 -32.08
CA PHE A 67 16.09 0.37 -31.44
C PHE A 67 16.81 1.28 -32.44
N LEU A 68 17.29 0.73 -33.57
CA LEU A 68 17.95 1.53 -34.62
C LEU A 68 16.99 2.32 -35.53
N SER A 69 15.67 2.05 -35.46
CA SER A 69 14.65 2.83 -36.19
C SER A 69 13.95 3.88 -35.30
N ALA A 70 14.34 3.99 -34.03
CA ALA A 70 13.84 5.01 -33.09
C ALA A 70 14.73 6.27 -33.06
N ASP A 71 15.26 6.67 -34.22
CA ASP A 71 16.02 7.91 -34.39
C ASP A 71 15.07 9.12 -34.36
N LEU A 72 15.15 9.90 -33.27
CA LEU A 72 14.78 11.32 -33.17
C LEU A 72 13.31 11.74 -33.47
N GLY A 73 12.33 10.95 -33.05
CA GLY A 73 10.90 11.33 -33.09
C GLY A 73 10.44 12.17 -31.89
N LEU A 74 10.96 13.39 -31.72
CA LEU A 74 10.37 14.42 -30.86
C LEU A 74 9.20 15.11 -31.61
N GLU A 75 8.20 14.34 -32.04
CA GLU A 75 6.96 14.87 -32.63
C GLU A 75 5.73 14.42 -31.84
N ALA A 76 5.10 15.42 -31.22
CA ALA A 76 3.67 15.56 -31.02
C ALA A 76 2.84 14.29 -30.76
N ASN A 77 2.70 13.95 -29.48
CA ASN A 77 1.65 13.05 -29.01
C ASN A 77 0.27 13.74 -29.13
N ARG A 78 -0.33 13.66 -30.33
CA ARG A 78 -1.72 14.03 -30.62
C ARG A 78 -2.53 12.73 -30.71
N PRO A 79 -3.49 12.45 -29.80
CA PRO A 79 -4.30 11.26 -29.90
C PRO A 79 -5.18 11.34 -31.17
N LYS A 80 -4.86 10.50 -32.14
CA LYS A 80 -5.66 10.28 -33.35
C LYS A 80 -6.84 9.40 -32.96
N ALA A 81 -8.03 9.99 -33.00
CA ALA A 81 -9.30 9.28 -32.94
C ALA A 81 -9.36 8.21 -34.04
N ALA A 82 -9.47 6.94 -33.64
CA ALA A 82 -10.06 5.86 -34.42
C ALA A 82 -11.47 5.67 -33.84
N SER A 83 -12.54 6.16 -34.47
CA SER A 83 -13.15 5.74 -35.74
C SER A 83 -13.48 4.24 -35.76
N LEU A 84 -14.71 3.98 -35.30
CA LEU A 84 -15.67 2.98 -35.75
C LEU A 84 -15.23 2.05 -36.89
N ALA A 85 -15.28 0.74 -36.60
CA ALA A 85 -15.77 -0.27 -37.54
C ALA A 85 -16.32 -1.46 -36.74
N ASP A 86 -17.65 -1.48 -36.59
CA ASP A 86 -18.43 -2.65 -36.18
C ASP A 86 -18.41 -3.72 -37.29
N PRO A 87 -18.21 -5.01 -36.98
CA PRO A 87 -18.76 -6.09 -37.77
C PRO A 87 -20.11 -6.53 -37.19
N VAL A 88 -21.17 -6.24 -37.95
CA VAL A 88 -22.52 -6.79 -37.82
C VAL A 88 -22.45 -8.31 -37.98
N GLY A 89 -22.63 -9.03 -36.87
CA GLY A 89 -22.79 -10.49 -36.83
C GLY A 89 -24.24 -10.84 -36.50
N GLU A 90 -25.04 -10.93 -37.56
CA GLU A 90 -26.41 -11.44 -37.60
C GLU A 90 -26.39 -12.95 -37.31
N LEU A 91 -26.92 -13.37 -36.16
CA LEU A 91 -27.21 -14.78 -35.88
C LEU A 91 -28.66 -14.89 -35.40
N GLU A 92 -29.41 -15.56 -36.27
CA GLU A 92 -30.82 -15.86 -36.22
C GLU A 92 -31.26 -16.59 -34.95
N GLU A 93 -32.50 -16.30 -34.55
CA GLU A 93 -33.30 -17.08 -33.62
C GLU A 93 -33.44 -18.54 -34.07
N PRO A 94 -33.83 -19.44 -33.14
CA PRO A 94 -35.20 -19.91 -33.31
C PRO A 94 -36.05 -19.84 -32.03
N ALA A 95 -37.20 -19.20 -32.21
CA ALA A 95 -38.36 -19.25 -31.34
C ALA A 95 -38.86 -20.69 -31.10
N MET A 96 -39.12 -21.03 -29.85
CA MET A 96 -40.07 -22.08 -29.47
C MET A 96 -41.11 -21.55 -28.48
N ALA A 97 -42.24 -21.19 -29.07
CA ALA A 97 -43.62 -21.47 -28.69
C ALA A 97 -44.02 -21.71 -27.20
N VAL A 98 -44.88 -20.80 -26.73
CA VAL A 98 -46.23 -21.02 -26.18
C VAL A 98 -46.39 -21.71 -24.81
N SER A 99 -46.88 -20.93 -23.83
CA SER A 99 -48.05 -21.35 -23.01
C SER A 99 -48.80 -20.12 -22.45
N PRO A 100 -50.08 -19.87 -22.84
CA PRO A 100 -50.87 -18.74 -22.39
C PRO A 100 -52.05 -19.21 -21.53
N ASN A 101 -51.93 -19.19 -20.21
CA ASN A 101 -53.08 -18.96 -19.32
C ASN A 101 -52.64 -18.88 -17.86
N ALA A 102 -52.37 -17.67 -17.37
CA ALA A 102 -52.39 -17.39 -15.95
C ALA A 102 -53.18 -16.09 -15.76
N PRO A 103 -54.22 -16.07 -14.90
CA PRO A 103 -55.04 -14.89 -14.69
C PRO A 103 -54.19 -13.73 -14.17
N ALA A 104 -54.24 -12.62 -14.90
CA ALA A 104 -53.55 -11.39 -14.61
C ALA A 104 -53.98 -10.84 -13.24
N ILE A 105 -53.16 -11.10 -12.22
CA ILE A 105 -53.17 -10.29 -11.00
C ILE A 105 -52.50 -8.98 -11.39
N PRO A 106 -53.18 -7.81 -11.27
CA PRO A 106 -52.54 -6.53 -11.46
C PRO A 106 -51.49 -6.35 -10.37
N LEU A 107 -50.26 -6.76 -10.67
CA LEU A 107 -49.08 -6.44 -9.89
C LEU A 107 -48.90 -4.94 -10.03
N ALA A 108 -49.55 -4.19 -9.12
CA ALA A 108 -49.27 -2.79 -8.91
C ALA A 108 -47.81 -2.72 -8.45
N THR A 109 -46.89 -2.64 -9.41
CA THR A 109 -45.51 -2.26 -9.17
C THR A 109 -45.57 -0.86 -8.57
N PRO A 110 -45.28 -0.67 -7.28
CA PRO A 110 -45.10 0.67 -6.77
C PRO A 110 -43.88 1.21 -7.50
N SER A 111 -44.09 2.07 -8.50
CA SER A 111 -43.07 3.01 -8.97
C SER A 111 -42.80 3.98 -7.83
N ALA A 112 -42.10 3.50 -6.80
CA ALA A 112 -41.36 4.33 -5.88
C ALA A 112 -40.26 4.94 -6.73
N GLN A 113 -40.50 6.18 -7.14
CA GLN A 113 -39.53 7.05 -7.76
C GLN A 113 -38.38 7.18 -6.76
N GLU A 114 -37.37 6.32 -6.88
CA GLU A 114 -36.13 6.37 -6.11
C GLU A 114 -35.53 7.74 -6.40
N ALA A 115 -35.74 8.67 -5.47
CA ALA A 115 -34.97 9.90 -5.44
C ALA A 115 -33.49 9.49 -5.46
N PRO A 116 -32.62 10.18 -6.23
CA PRO A 116 -31.20 9.91 -6.22
C PRO A 116 -30.73 10.03 -4.78
N VAL A 117 -30.51 8.89 -4.14
CA VAL A 117 -29.92 8.84 -2.81
C VAL A 117 -28.50 9.29 -3.07
N GLU A 118 -28.20 10.57 -2.81
CA GLU A 118 -26.83 11.07 -2.81
C GLU A 118 -26.01 10.04 -2.05
N ALA A 119 -25.04 9.43 -2.75
CA ALA A 119 -24.24 8.34 -2.22
C ALA A 119 -23.54 8.86 -0.97
N LEU A 120 -24.19 8.61 0.17
CA LEU A 120 -23.74 9.10 1.45
C LEU A 120 -22.41 8.41 1.68
N ASP A 121 -21.36 9.21 1.85
CA ASP A 121 -20.04 8.66 2.11
C ASP A 121 -20.09 7.85 3.41
N VAL A 122 -20.16 6.53 3.24
CA VAL A 122 -20.27 5.55 4.32
C VAL A 122 -19.08 5.69 5.28
N MET A 123 -17.93 6.16 4.78
CA MET A 123 -16.75 6.41 5.58
C MET A 123 -16.89 7.68 6.44
N ALA A 124 -17.68 8.66 6.02
CA ALA A 124 -17.96 9.88 6.79
C ALA A 124 -18.90 9.66 7.99
N ILE A 125 -19.49 8.46 8.11
CA ILE A 125 -20.31 8.06 9.25
C ILE A 125 -19.44 7.59 10.44
N ALA A 126 -18.24 7.10 10.17
CA ALA A 126 -17.23 6.83 11.19
C ALA A 126 -16.49 8.13 11.54
N SER A 127 -16.30 8.40 12.84
CA SER A 127 -15.40 9.47 13.26
C SER A 127 -13.96 9.09 12.94
N SER A 128 -13.07 10.09 12.87
CA SER A 128 -11.62 9.87 12.76
C SER A 128 -11.04 9.04 13.92
N GLU A 129 -11.77 8.91 15.03
CA GLU A 129 -11.41 8.07 16.18
C GLU A 129 -11.96 6.64 16.08
N GLY A 130 -12.58 6.26 14.96
CA GLY A 130 -13.19 4.94 14.76
C GLY A 130 -14.52 4.75 15.52
N ARG A 131 -15.13 5.83 16.04
CA ARG A 131 -16.44 5.73 16.69
C ARG A 131 -17.54 5.87 15.65
N ILE A 132 -18.49 4.94 15.65
CA ILE A 132 -19.64 4.96 14.75
C ILE A 132 -20.70 5.89 15.31
N ASN A 133 -21.18 6.83 14.49
CA ASN A 133 -22.34 7.65 14.82
C ASN A 133 -23.64 6.93 14.42
N PHE A 134 -24.24 6.20 15.36
CA PHE A 134 -25.46 5.42 15.12
C PHE A 134 -26.66 6.27 14.67
N ASP A 135 -26.76 7.53 15.10
CA ASP A 135 -27.85 8.41 14.63
C ASP A 135 -27.77 8.67 13.12
N ARG A 136 -26.55 8.71 12.56
CA ARG A 136 -26.32 8.83 11.12
C ARG A 136 -26.59 7.51 10.40
N VAL A 137 -26.18 6.37 10.99
CA VAL A 137 -26.48 5.04 10.44
C VAL A 137 -28.00 4.82 10.33
N PHE A 138 -28.74 5.16 11.39
CA PHE A 138 -30.19 5.03 11.41
C PHE A 138 -30.88 6.01 10.44
N ALA A 139 -30.37 7.24 10.31
CA ALA A 139 -30.88 8.18 9.31
C ALA A 139 -30.63 7.70 7.87
N TRP A 140 -29.46 7.13 7.60
CA TRP A 140 -29.11 6.52 6.31
C TRP A 140 -30.03 5.33 6.00
N ALA A 141 -30.32 4.48 7.00
CA ALA A 141 -31.25 3.36 6.87
C ALA A 141 -32.74 3.77 6.81
N GLY A 142 -33.04 5.07 6.82
CA GLY A 142 -34.43 5.56 6.79
C GLY A 142 -35.23 5.26 8.06
N VAL A 143 -34.56 4.97 9.18
CA VAL A 143 -35.22 4.72 10.47
C VAL A 143 -35.69 6.07 11.05
N PRO A 144 -37.00 6.23 11.36
CA PRO A 144 -37.51 7.47 11.92
C PRO A 144 -36.89 7.77 13.29
N ARG A 145 -36.37 8.99 13.46
CA ARG A 145 -35.82 9.44 14.76
C ARG A 145 -36.89 9.82 15.79
N SER A 146 -38.14 9.99 15.36
CA SER A 146 -39.20 10.61 16.14
C SER A 146 -40.06 9.63 16.94
N ALA A 147 -39.57 8.41 17.22
CA ALA A 147 -40.30 7.51 18.11
C ALA A 147 -40.33 8.12 19.52
N ALA A 148 -41.53 8.21 20.10
CA ALA A 148 -41.74 8.86 21.39
C ALA A 148 -41.03 8.10 22.54
N PHE A 149 -40.84 6.79 22.37
CA PHE A 149 -39.97 5.96 23.21
C PHE A 149 -39.18 4.99 22.32
N THR A 150 -37.84 5.09 22.32
CA THR A 150 -36.98 4.34 21.38
C THR A 150 -36.43 3.04 21.97
N ALA A 151 -35.95 2.13 21.11
CA ALA A 151 -35.28 0.90 21.54
C ALA A 151 -34.04 1.16 22.42
N GLU A 152 -33.29 2.25 22.19
CA GLU A 152 -32.12 2.62 23.00
C GLU A 152 -32.52 3.05 24.40
N GLN A 153 -33.65 3.77 24.53
CA GLN A 153 -34.18 4.15 25.84
C GLN A 153 -34.64 2.89 26.61
N ALA A 154 -35.28 1.94 25.94
CA ALA A 154 -35.62 0.64 26.52
C ALA A 154 -34.37 -0.14 26.96
N LEU A 155 -33.32 -0.15 26.14
CA LEU A 155 -32.05 -0.79 26.44
C LEU A 155 -31.35 -0.13 27.63
N SER A 156 -31.31 1.21 27.67
CA SER A 156 -30.76 1.97 28.80
C SER A 156 -31.48 1.66 30.11
N MET A 157 -32.82 1.57 30.06
CA MET A 157 -33.62 1.16 31.21
C MET A 157 -33.26 -0.27 31.67
N LEU A 158 -33.13 -1.22 30.74
CA LEU A 158 -32.71 -2.60 31.06
C LEU A 158 -31.29 -2.66 31.67
N GLN A 159 -30.36 -1.84 31.16
CA GLN A 159 -28.98 -1.75 31.65
C GLN A 159 -28.89 -1.10 33.03
N SER A 160 -29.80 -0.19 33.37
CA SER A 160 -29.87 0.43 34.69
C SER A 160 -30.32 -0.54 35.80
N MET A 161 -30.92 -1.68 35.45
CA MET A 161 -31.38 -2.67 36.42
C MET A 161 -30.20 -3.55 36.91
N PRO A 162 -30.18 -3.95 38.19
CA PRO A 162 -29.17 -4.86 38.73
C PRO A 162 -28.97 -6.11 37.85
N ALA A 163 -27.71 -6.47 37.61
CA ALA A 163 -27.35 -7.63 36.77
C ALA A 163 -27.97 -8.93 37.31
N ASP A 164 -27.98 -9.11 38.63
CA ASP A 164 -28.43 -10.32 39.33
C ASP A 164 -29.96 -10.52 39.36
N LEU A 165 -30.74 -9.54 38.91
CA LEU A 165 -32.20 -9.70 38.87
C LEU A 165 -32.60 -10.80 37.87
N PRO A 166 -33.48 -11.76 38.26
CA PRO A 166 -34.00 -12.74 37.33
C PRO A 166 -34.66 -12.07 36.13
N LEU A 167 -34.43 -12.60 34.92
CA LEU A 167 -34.93 -12.02 33.67
C LEU A 167 -36.46 -11.82 33.67
N ARG A 168 -37.20 -12.73 34.33
CA ARG A 168 -38.65 -12.60 34.52
C ARG A 168 -39.03 -11.32 35.28
N VAL A 169 -38.28 -10.98 36.32
CA VAL A 169 -38.51 -9.75 37.11
C VAL A 169 -38.17 -8.53 36.27
N LYS A 170 -37.03 -8.52 35.57
CA LYS A 170 -36.67 -7.44 34.63
C LYS A 170 -37.76 -7.18 33.60
N ARG A 171 -38.31 -8.23 32.98
CA ARG A 171 -39.42 -8.14 32.01
C ARG A 171 -40.69 -7.56 32.64
N LEU A 172 -41.06 -8.01 33.83
CA LEU A 172 -42.25 -7.50 34.55
C LEU A 172 -42.08 -6.02 34.92
N THR A 173 -40.89 -5.63 35.38
CA THR A 173 -40.57 -4.24 35.69
C THR A 173 -40.64 -3.36 34.45
N VAL A 174 -39.95 -3.75 33.36
CA VAL A 174 -40.01 -3.01 32.08
C VAL A 174 -41.45 -2.90 31.57
N LYS A 175 -42.21 -3.99 31.60
CA LYS A 175 -43.62 -3.98 31.19
C LYS A 175 -44.44 -3.00 32.05
N ALA A 176 -44.32 -3.07 33.37
CA ALA A 176 -45.06 -2.17 34.27
C ALA A 176 -44.68 -0.70 34.04
N THR A 177 -43.39 -0.41 33.80
CA THR A 177 -42.93 0.95 33.48
C THR A 177 -43.47 1.41 32.13
N LEU A 178 -43.46 0.55 31.10
CA LEU A 178 -44.02 0.86 29.80
C LEU A 178 -45.55 1.02 29.84
N ASP A 179 -46.27 0.23 30.63
CA ASP A 179 -47.72 0.38 30.80
C ASP A 179 -48.05 1.72 31.48
N ALA A 180 -47.23 2.16 32.44
CA ALA A 180 -47.40 3.44 33.14
C ALA A 180 -47.00 4.66 32.31
N VAL A 181 -45.88 4.59 31.58
CA VAL A 181 -45.33 5.71 30.78
C VAL A 181 -45.91 5.74 29.37
N GLY A 182 -46.14 4.58 28.77
CA GLY A 182 -46.58 4.40 27.39
C GLY A 182 -47.95 5.01 27.12
N GLN A 183 -48.86 5.05 28.10
CA GLN A 183 -50.13 5.78 27.96
C GLN A 183 -49.95 7.30 27.86
N ALA A 184 -48.95 7.85 28.56
CA ALA A 184 -48.67 9.29 28.52
C ALA A 184 -47.89 9.71 27.26
N VAL A 185 -47.02 8.83 26.78
CA VAL A 185 -46.11 9.08 25.65
C VAL A 185 -46.70 8.58 24.31
N GLY A 186 -47.73 7.74 24.36
CA GLY A 186 -48.35 7.13 23.18
C GLY A 186 -47.51 6.03 22.53
N ALA A 187 -46.62 5.38 23.30
CA ALA A 187 -45.75 4.33 22.80
C ALA A 187 -46.23 2.96 23.28
N ALA A 188 -46.57 2.07 22.34
CA ALA A 188 -46.88 0.68 22.66
C ALA A 188 -45.60 -0.19 22.68
N PRO A 189 -45.56 -1.29 23.46
CA PRO A 189 -44.43 -2.22 23.42
C PRO A 189 -44.13 -2.76 22.01
N THR A 190 -45.16 -2.89 21.16
CA THR A 190 -45.02 -3.30 19.76
C THR A 190 -44.23 -2.29 18.93
N ASP A 191 -44.33 -0.99 19.24
CA ASP A 191 -43.62 0.07 18.50
C ASP A 191 -42.12 0.02 18.80
N ILE A 192 -41.76 -0.29 20.05
CA ILE A 192 -40.37 -0.44 20.50
C ILE A 192 -39.72 -1.67 19.83
N VAL A 193 -40.46 -2.77 19.73
CA VAL A 193 -39.99 -3.97 19.02
C VAL A 193 -39.79 -3.66 17.53
N ALA A 194 -40.76 -3.02 16.89
CA ALA A 194 -40.66 -2.64 15.48
C ALA A 194 -39.51 -1.64 15.23
N ASP A 195 -39.23 -0.73 16.18
CA ASP A 195 -38.07 0.17 16.13
C ASP A 195 -36.75 -0.60 16.23
N ALA A 196 -36.65 -1.55 17.17
CA ALA A 196 -35.47 -2.40 17.31
C ALA A 196 -35.21 -3.27 16.07
N GLU A 197 -36.27 -3.84 15.48
CA GLU A 197 -36.17 -4.63 14.24
C GLU A 197 -35.68 -3.76 13.08
N ARG A 198 -36.27 -2.58 12.86
CA ARG A 198 -35.82 -1.64 11.81
C ARG A 198 -34.36 -1.23 11.99
N LYS A 199 -33.94 -0.95 13.23
CA LYS A 199 -32.55 -0.60 13.54
C LYS A 199 -31.59 -1.76 13.30
N THR A 200 -31.99 -2.98 13.64
CA THR A 200 -31.18 -4.19 13.39
C THR A 200 -30.99 -4.40 11.89
N VAL A 201 -32.07 -4.33 11.10
CA VAL A 201 -32.00 -4.42 9.63
C VAL A 201 -31.14 -3.30 9.04
N GLY A 202 -31.26 -2.07 9.55
CA GLY A 202 -30.43 -0.94 9.14
C GLY A 202 -28.94 -1.14 9.43
N LEU A 203 -28.61 -1.69 10.59
CA LEU A 203 -27.23 -2.02 10.95
C LEU A 203 -26.65 -3.13 10.06
N GLU A 204 -27.41 -4.19 9.81
CA GLU A 204 -26.99 -5.28 8.92
C GLU A 204 -26.76 -4.80 7.48
N ALA A 205 -27.64 -3.91 6.98
CA ALA A 205 -27.45 -3.27 5.67
C ALA A 205 -26.19 -2.40 5.66
N PHE A 206 -25.97 -1.59 6.70
CA PHE A 206 -24.78 -0.75 6.83
C PHE A 206 -23.50 -1.58 6.88
N THR A 207 -23.46 -2.68 7.64
CA THR A 207 -22.29 -3.57 7.71
C THR A 207 -21.97 -4.20 6.35
N ARG A 208 -22.99 -4.64 5.60
CA ARG A 208 -22.78 -5.18 4.24
C ARG A 208 -22.24 -4.13 3.27
N GLU A 209 -22.78 -2.91 3.32
CA GLU A 209 -22.33 -1.80 2.50
C GLU A 209 -20.88 -1.41 2.81
N VAL A 210 -20.53 -1.29 4.09
CA VAL A 210 -19.14 -1.03 4.53
C VAL A 210 -18.20 -2.11 4.02
N ALA A 211 -18.57 -3.39 4.15
CA ALA A 211 -17.75 -4.50 3.69
C ALA A 211 -17.53 -4.46 2.18
N ALA A 212 -18.60 -4.22 1.40
CA ALA A 212 -18.51 -4.07 -0.05
C ALA A 212 -17.60 -2.90 -0.44
N ARG A 213 -17.76 -1.75 0.22
CA ARG A 213 -16.95 -0.56 -0.08
C ARG A 213 -15.48 -0.76 0.27
N VAL A 214 -15.18 -1.41 1.38
CA VAL A 214 -13.80 -1.78 1.76
C VAL A 214 -13.21 -2.72 0.72
N GLN A 215 -13.96 -3.73 0.27
CA GLN A 215 -13.50 -4.66 -0.77
C GLN A 215 -13.20 -3.94 -2.09
N GLU A 216 -14.06 -3.01 -2.52
CA GLU A 216 -13.82 -2.19 -3.72
C GLU A 216 -12.54 -1.36 -3.62
N LEU A 217 -12.34 -0.70 -2.48
CA LEU A 217 -11.14 0.11 -2.25
C LEU A 217 -9.87 -0.75 -2.22
N CYS A 218 -9.90 -1.89 -1.53
CA CYS A 218 -8.78 -2.82 -1.54
C CYS A 218 -8.46 -3.30 -2.96
N ALA A 219 -9.46 -3.69 -3.75
CA ALA A 219 -9.25 -4.12 -5.12
C ALA A 219 -8.67 -3.02 -6.02
N ALA A 220 -9.09 -1.76 -5.82
CA ALA A 220 -8.56 -0.62 -6.56
C ALA A 220 -7.09 -0.34 -6.21
N GLU A 221 -6.74 -0.39 -4.92
CA GLU A 221 -5.36 -0.22 -4.46
C GLU A 221 -4.45 -1.37 -4.92
N ASP A 222 -4.93 -2.61 -4.89
CA ASP A 222 -4.18 -3.77 -5.39
C ASP A 222 -3.88 -3.64 -6.89
N ALA A 223 -4.85 -3.18 -7.69
CA ALA A 223 -4.65 -2.91 -9.11
C ALA A 223 -3.59 -1.81 -9.35
N GLU A 224 -3.59 -0.77 -8.53
CA GLU A 224 -2.60 0.31 -8.59
C GLU A 224 -1.20 -0.19 -8.20
N ILE A 225 -1.09 -1.04 -7.17
CA ILE A 225 0.17 -1.70 -6.78
C ILE A 225 0.73 -2.52 -7.94
N GLU A 226 -0.09 -3.33 -8.60
CA GLU A 226 0.35 -4.14 -9.75
C GLU A 226 0.80 -3.26 -10.92
N ARG A 227 0.08 -2.17 -11.20
CA ARG A 227 0.49 -1.18 -12.20
C ARG A 227 1.85 -0.56 -11.89
N LEU A 228 2.09 -0.19 -10.64
CA LEU A 228 3.38 0.38 -10.20
C LEU A 228 4.51 -0.65 -10.27
N ARG A 229 4.25 -1.92 -9.92
CA ARG A 229 5.22 -3.02 -10.05
C ARG A 229 5.64 -3.22 -11.51
N ALA A 230 4.69 -3.22 -12.45
CA ALA A 230 5.00 -3.33 -13.88
C ALA A 230 5.92 -2.20 -14.36
N ARG A 231 5.68 -0.96 -13.91
CA ARG A 231 6.54 0.19 -14.23
C ARG A 231 7.94 0.07 -13.65
N ILE A 232 8.08 -0.49 -12.45
CA ILE A 232 9.41 -0.73 -11.84
C ILE A 232 10.21 -1.68 -12.72
N VAL A 233 9.61 -2.82 -13.12
CA VAL A 233 10.27 -3.80 -13.99
C VAL A 233 10.67 -3.19 -15.33
N GLU A 234 9.80 -2.37 -15.95
CA GLU A 234 10.11 -1.65 -17.19
C GLU A 234 11.32 -0.71 -17.01
N HIS A 235 11.35 0.07 -15.93
CA HIS A 235 12.47 0.97 -15.65
C HIS A 235 13.77 0.22 -15.34
N GLU A 236 13.71 -0.93 -14.65
CA GLU A 236 14.88 -1.78 -14.42
C GLU A 236 15.43 -2.35 -15.74
N ALA A 237 14.56 -2.80 -16.65
CA ALA A 237 14.97 -3.26 -17.97
C ALA A 237 15.63 -2.14 -18.79
N ALA A 238 15.06 -0.93 -18.77
CA ALA A 238 15.64 0.24 -19.43
C ALA A 238 17.02 0.59 -18.85
N LYS A 239 17.17 0.57 -17.52
CA LYS A 239 18.46 0.80 -16.85
C LYS A 239 19.52 -0.23 -17.27
N MET A 240 19.14 -1.51 -17.32
CA MET A 240 20.05 -2.57 -17.78
C MET A 240 20.46 -2.38 -19.25
N ALA A 241 19.54 -1.94 -20.11
CA ALA A 241 19.85 -1.66 -21.52
C ALA A 241 20.87 -0.52 -21.66
N VAL A 242 20.69 0.57 -20.91
CA VAL A 242 21.65 1.70 -20.89
C VAL A 242 23.02 1.25 -20.39
N ALA A 243 23.09 0.45 -19.31
CA ALA A 243 24.35 -0.05 -18.78
C ALA A 243 25.10 -0.94 -19.80
N ARG A 244 24.38 -1.81 -20.52
CA ARG A 244 24.97 -2.63 -21.60
C ARG A 244 25.49 -1.77 -22.75
N HIS A 245 24.74 -0.72 -23.13
CA HIS A 245 25.17 0.21 -24.17
C HIS A 245 26.43 0.97 -23.77
N GLU A 246 26.50 1.45 -22.52
CA GLU A 246 27.68 2.10 -21.96
C GLU A 246 28.90 1.18 -21.97
N GLU A 247 28.76 -0.06 -21.49
CA GLU A 247 29.82 -1.06 -21.50
C GLU A 247 30.31 -1.36 -22.93
N GLY A 248 29.37 -1.51 -23.88
CA GLY A 248 29.68 -1.70 -25.29
C GLY A 248 30.47 -0.55 -25.89
N ALA A 249 30.07 0.70 -25.60
CA ALA A 249 30.77 1.89 -26.06
C ALA A 249 32.19 1.99 -25.48
N ILE A 250 32.36 1.73 -24.18
CA ILE A 250 33.68 1.72 -23.53
C ILE A 250 34.58 0.64 -24.16
N SER A 251 34.06 -0.56 -24.39
CA SER A 251 34.79 -1.65 -25.01
C SER A 251 35.25 -1.29 -26.44
N ALA A 252 34.38 -0.69 -27.25
CA ALA A 252 34.71 -0.26 -28.60
C ALA A 252 35.81 0.82 -28.61
N CYS A 253 35.73 1.81 -27.72
CA CYS A 253 36.76 2.83 -27.56
C CYS A 253 38.11 2.21 -27.17
N ARG A 254 38.12 1.24 -26.24
CA ARG A 254 39.35 0.55 -25.83
C ARG A 254 39.99 -0.24 -26.98
N ALA A 255 39.19 -0.98 -27.74
CA ALA A 255 39.69 -1.72 -28.90
C ALA A 255 40.35 -0.77 -29.91
N HIS A 256 39.72 0.38 -30.20
CA HIS A 256 40.29 1.36 -31.11
C HIS A 256 41.56 2.04 -30.56
N MET A 257 41.63 2.30 -29.25
CA MET A 257 42.88 2.79 -28.62
C MET A 257 44.03 1.79 -28.78
N GLU A 258 43.75 0.48 -28.69
CA GLU A 258 44.76 -0.57 -28.91
C GLU A 258 45.26 -0.59 -30.35
N GLU A 259 44.36 -0.49 -31.34
CA GLU A 259 44.70 -0.36 -32.76
C GLU A 259 45.61 0.84 -33.02
N LEU A 260 45.25 2.02 -32.48
CA LEU A 260 46.07 3.22 -32.60
C LEU A 260 47.43 3.04 -31.91
N GLY A 261 47.48 2.34 -30.77
CA GLY A 261 48.72 1.97 -30.09
C GLY A 261 49.66 1.15 -30.95
N GLN A 262 49.14 0.22 -31.76
CA GLN A 262 49.94 -0.56 -32.71
C GLN A 262 50.54 0.32 -33.81
N VAL A 263 49.79 1.30 -34.31
CA VAL A 263 50.30 2.28 -35.29
C VAL A 263 51.43 3.10 -34.67
N VAL A 264 51.25 3.60 -33.44
CA VAL A 264 52.30 4.33 -32.73
C VAL A 264 53.55 3.46 -32.54
N ALA A 265 53.38 2.22 -32.08
CA ALA A 265 54.48 1.27 -31.90
C ALA A 265 55.25 1.01 -33.21
N PHE A 266 54.55 0.88 -34.33
CA PHE A 266 55.18 0.68 -35.65
C PHE A 266 56.13 1.83 -36.03
N PHE A 267 55.74 3.07 -35.75
CA PHE A 267 56.58 4.24 -36.06
C PHE A 267 57.70 4.47 -35.03
N THR A 268 57.53 4.08 -33.77
CA THR A 268 58.56 4.27 -32.73
C THR A 268 59.66 3.21 -32.73
N ILE A 269 59.39 1.98 -33.19
CA ILE A 269 60.40 0.90 -33.23
C ILE A 269 61.61 1.28 -34.10
N ASN A 270 61.42 2.03 -35.18
CA ASN A 270 62.50 2.40 -36.11
C ASN A 270 63.43 3.52 -35.62
N GLU A 271 63.07 4.25 -34.56
CA GLU A 271 63.95 5.28 -33.97
C GLU A 271 64.85 4.74 -32.84
N SER A 272 64.57 3.52 -32.33
CA SER A 272 65.22 2.97 -31.13
C SER A 272 66.45 2.09 -31.38
N ASP A 273 66.86 1.85 -32.63
CA ASP A 273 68.13 1.18 -32.95
C ASP A 273 69.36 2.09 -32.78
N ALA A 274 69.18 3.34 -32.34
CA ALA A 274 70.28 4.12 -31.80
C ALA A 274 70.72 3.50 -30.46
N PRO A 275 72.00 3.06 -30.32
CA PRO A 275 72.48 2.48 -29.08
C PRO A 275 72.24 3.47 -27.94
N ALA A 276 71.37 3.09 -27.00
CA ALA A 276 71.04 3.88 -25.83
C ALA A 276 72.33 4.34 -25.16
N ALA A 277 72.69 5.62 -25.34
CA ALA A 277 73.64 6.25 -24.46
C ALA A 277 73.07 6.10 -23.04
N PRO A 278 73.86 5.63 -22.06
CA PRO A 278 73.37 5.44 -20.70
C PRO A 278 72.89 6.79 -20.18
N ILE A 279 71.57 6.96 -20.17
CA ILE A 279 70.90 8.09 -19.54
C ILE A 279 71.28 7.98 -18.08
N GLY A 280 72.13 8.90 -17.63
CA GLY A 280 72.52 9.03 -16.25
C GLY A 280 71.27 9.02 -15.39
N ALA A 281 71.21 8.06 -14.48
CA ALA A 281 70.26 8.01 -13.40
C ALA A 281 70.43 9.29 -12.57
N GLU A 282 69.71 10.34 -12.94
CA GLU A 282 69.43 11.39 -11.98
C GLU A 282 68.46 10.80 -10.95
N PRO A 283 68.84 10.77 -9.67
CA PRO A 283 67.99 10.27 -8.61
C PRO A 283 66.73 11.13 -8.57
N LEU A 284 65.58 10.48 -8.78
CA LEU A 284 64.29 11.04 -8.38
C LEU A 284 64.34 11.24 -6.87
N ASP A 285 64.50 12.49 -6.44
CA ASP A 285 64.31 12.89 -5.05
C ASP A 285 62.87 12.57 -4.63
N ASP A 286 62.74 11.45 -3.93
CA ASP A 286 61.53 10.81 -3.42
C ASP A 286 60.99 11.54 -2.17
N ASP A 287 61.00 12.88 -2.16
CA ASP A 287 60.74 13.68 -0.95
C ASP A 287 59.81 14.89 -1.15
N THR A 288 58.77 14.70 -1.95
CA THR A 288 57.55 15.52 -1.82
C THR A 288 56.32 14.63 -1.75
N GLY A 289 56.00 14.19 -0.52
CA GLY A 289 54.75 13.49 -0.18
C GLY A 289 53.47 14.32 -0.38
N GLU A 290 53.48 15.30 -1.28
CA GLU A 290 52.30 16.03 -1.72
C GLU A 290 51.67 15.27 -2.87
N LEU A 291 50.56 14.58 -2.57
CA LEU A 291 49.70 14.02 -3.60
C LEU A 291 49.34 15.14 -4.60
N PRO A 292 49.43 14.87 -5.92
CA PRO A 292 49.09 15.85 -6.94
C PRO A 292 47.75 16.53 -6.66
N ALA A 293 47.62 17.84 -6.92
CA ALA A 293 46.46 18.65 -6.52
C ALA A 293 45.08 18.09 -6.97
N TYR A 294 45.04 17.25 -8.00
CA TYR A 294 43.82 16.59 -8.48
C TYR A 294 43.43 15.32 -7.69
N LEU A 295 44.33 14.77 -6.87
CA LEU A 295 44.11 13.65 -5.94
C LEU A 295 43.84 14.12 -4.50
N GLN A 296 43.86 15.43 -4.25
CA GLN A 296 43.43 15.98 -2.96
C GLN A 296 41.93 15.67 -2.77
N GLU A 297 41.54 15.23 -1.57
CA GLU A 297 40.17 14.75 -1.24
C GLU A 297 39.06 15.71 -1.70
N ASP A 298 39.33 17.01 -1.69
CA ASP A 298 38.38 18.05 -2.14
C ASP A 298 38.02 17.93 -3.63
N ALA A 299 38.93 17.47 -4.49
CA ALA A 299 38.66 17.25 -5.92
C ALA A 299 37.78 16.01 -6.14
N VAL A 300 38.03 14.94 -5.38
CA VAL A 300 37.23 13.71 -5.43
C VAL A 300 35.81 13.95 -4.90
N LYS A 301 35.66 14.70 -3.81
CA LYS A 301 34.34 15.09 -3.26
C LYS A 301 33.54 15.93 -4.26
N ARG A 302 34.19 16.86 -4.97
CA ARG A 302 33.54 17.63 -6.04
C ARG A 302 33.10 16.76 -7.22
N LEU A 303 33.91 15.78 -7.62
CA LEU A 303 33.56 14.86 -8.69
C LEU A 303 32.36 13.95 -8.33
N LEU A 304 32.25 13.57 -7.06
CA LEU A 304 31.12 12.79 -6.53
C LEU A 304 29.87 13.63 -6.22
N GLY A 305 29.89 14.95 -6.48
CA GLY A 305 28.75 15.84 -6.21
C GLY A 305 28.49 16.07 -4.72
N ILE A 306 29.42 15.72 -3.84
CA ILE A 306 29.34 15.98 -2.40
C ILE A 306 29.81 17.42 -2.18
N SER A 307 28.88 18.37 -2.28
CA SER A 307 29.14 19.76 -1.97
C SER A 307 29.57 19.90 -0.51
N ARG A 308 30.62 20.69 -0.25
CA ARG A 308 31.19 20.96 1.09
C ARG A 308 30.13 21.42 2.12
N ASP A 309 29.00 21.94 1.64
CA ASP A 309 27.86 22.40 2.43
C ASP A 309 27.05 21.26 3.07
N GLN A 310 27.25 19.99 2.69
CA GLN A 310 26.60 18.84 3.33
C GLN A 310 27.35 18.31 4.57
N GLU A 311 28.62 18.68 4.78
CA GLU A 311 29.41 18.11 5.89
C GLU A 311 29.27 18.89 7.22
N VAL A 312 28.61 20.06 7.24
CA VAL A 312 28.61 20.97 8.43
C VAL A 312 27.34 20.89 9.29
N GLU A 313 26.28 20.17 8.90
CA GLU A 313 25.04 20.07 9.72
C GLU A 313 24.82 18.69 10.35
N GLY A 314 25.90 18.07 10.83
CA GLY A 314 25.90 16.75 11.44
C GLY A 314 25.96 16.72 12.97
N GLU A 315 25.82 17.83 13.70
CA GLU A 315 25.76 17.78 15.17
C GLU A 315 25.13 19.05 15.76
N GLY A 316 23.82 19.22 15.57
CA GLY A 316 23.07 20.31 16.19
C GLY A 316 21.61 20.27 15.81
N ASP A 317 20.78 19.75 16.71
CA ASP A 317 19.34 20.02 16.85
C ASP A 317 18.62 20.51 15.58
N ARG A 318 18.36 19.60 14.64
CA ARG A 318 17.28 19.81 13.67
C ARG A 318 15.94 19.64 14.38
N ALA A 319 15.57 20.66 15.14
CA ALA A 319 14.17 20.99 15.36
C ALA A 319 13.55 21.18 13.96
N TYR A 320 12.66 20.26 13.58
CA TYR A 320 11.90 20.33 12.35
C TYR A 320 11.16 21.66 12.27
N HIS A 321 11.69 22.61 11.50
CA HIS A 321 11.01 23.84 11.17
C HIS A 321 10.00 23.54 10.07
N PHE A 322 8.79 23.14 10.49
CA PHE A 322 7.63 23.08 9.59
C PHE A 322 7.42 24.47 8.97
N PRO A 323 7.29 24.61 7.64
CA PRO A 323 6.84 25.85 7.04
C PRO A 323 5.43 26.13 7.53
N LYS A 324 5.27 27.22 8.30
CA LYS A 324 3.97 27.77 8.64
C LYS A 324 3.31 28.18 7.33
N SER A 325 2.40 27.34 6.82
CA SER A 325 1.40 27.78 5.87
C SER A 325 0.70 29.00 6.46
N THR A 326 0.82 30.11 5.74
CA THR A 326 0.20 31.38 6.07
C THR A 326 -1.31 31.20 6.14
N GLU A 327 -1.79 31.23 7.37
CA GLU A 327 -3.16 31.31 7.80
C GLU A 327 -3.84 32.50 7.14
N ASN A 328 -4.74 32.20 6.20
CA ASN A 328 -5.68 33.17 5.67
C ASN A 328 -6.72 33.45 6.75
N ARG A 329 -6.70 34.69 7.23
CA ARG A 329 -7.42 35.21 8.39
C ARG A 329 -8.86 35.51 8.00
N GLY A 330 -9.83 34.86 8.63
CA GLY A 330 -11.24 35.22 8.48
C GLY A 330 -12.16 34.57 9.51
N GLY A 331 -12.39 35.28 10.63
CA GLY A 331 -13.50 35.06 11.59
C GLY A 331 -13.32 33.84 12.51
N GLY A 332 -13.10 33.97 13.82
CA GLY A 332 -13.91 34.75 14.74
C GLY A 332 -14.83 33.81 15.52
N THR A 333 -14.44 33.40 16.73
CA THR A 333 -15.23 33.49 17.99
C THR A 333 -14.59 32.67 19.12
N LYS A 334 -14.25 33.43 20.17
CA LYS A 334 -14.27 33.14 21.61
C LYS A 334 -14.30 31.68 22.11
N ALA A 335 -13.24 31.37 22.87
CA ALA A 335 -13.25 30.81 24.22
C ALA A 335 -13.94 29.45 24.46
N SER A 336 -13.15 28.45 24.85
CA SER A 336 -13.30 27.80 26.17
C SER A 336 -12.08 26.94 26.51
N ARG A 337 -11.53 27.21 27.70
CA ARG A 337 -10.57 26.42 28.47
C ARG A 337 -11.22 25.09 28.90
N LEU A 338 -10.47 23.99 28.85
CA LEU A 338 -10.47 22.81 29.76
C LEU A 338 -9.41 21.84 29.19
N ARG A 339 -8.20 21.67 29.76
CA ARG A 339 -7.78 20.95 30.98
C ARG A 339 -7.87 19.41 30.87
N ASN A 340 -6.67 18.81 30.79
CA ASN A 340 -6.21 17.49 31.25
C ASN A 340 -6.78 16.19 30.68
N GLY A 341 -5.87 15.25 30.39
CA GLY A 341 -6.16 13.81 30.42
C GLY A 341 -5.22 12.95 29.59
N SER A 342 -3.97 12.76 30.02
CA SER A 342 -3.10 11.68 29.54
C SER A 342 -3.65 10.32 29.99
N GLY A 343 -3.98 9.45 29.04
CA GLY A 343 -4.38 8.06 29.32
C GLY A 343 -3.79 7.13 28.28
N SER A 344 -2.70 6.47 28.65
CA SER A 344 -2.16 5.29 27.95
C SER A 344 -3.16 4.15 28.03
N ALA A 345 -3.47 3.52 26.90
CA ALA A 345 -4.05 2.19 26.87
C ALA A 345 -3.48 1.41 25.70
N SER A 346 -2.54 0.53 26.04
CA SER A 346 -2.15 -0.68 25.33
C SER A 346 -3.37 -1.57 25.11
N SER A 347 -3.61 -2.00 23.87
CA SER A 347 -4.56 -3.07 23.58
C SER A 347 -3.91 -4.09 22.65
N SER A 348 -3.61 -5.25 23.22
CA SER A 348 -3.20 -6.49 22.56
C SER A 348 -4.45 -7.19 22.03
N ALA A 349 -4.57 -7.33 20.71
CA ALA A 349 -5.59 -8.17 20.08
C ALA A 349 -5.13 -9.64 20.11
N SER A 350 -5.88 -10.48 20.80
CA SER A 350 -5.81 -11.94 20.68
C SER A 350 -6.92 -12.38 19.73
N THR A 351 -6.54 -13.04 18.65
CA THR A 351 -7.47 -13.67 17.70
C THR A 351 -7.71 -15.10 18.18
N GLU A 352 -8.91 -15.38 18.69
CA GLU A 352 -9.38 -16.75 18.93
C GLU A 352 -10.08 -17.26 17.66
N ASP A 353 -9.49 -18.29 17.07
CA ASP A 353 -10.11 -19.22 16.11
C ASP A 353 -11.08 -20.15 16.84
N LEU A 354 -12.28 -20.33 16.28
CA LEU A 354 -13.25 -21.36 16.68
C LEU A 354 -14.12 -21.74 15.46
N PRO A 355 -14.72 -22.95 15.46
CA PRO A 355 -14.21 -24.15 14.78
C PRO A 355 -14.77 -24.43 13.38
#